data_AF-A0A6G4XPX4-F1
#
_entry.id   AF-A0A6G4XPX4-F1
#
_cell.length_a   1.000
_cell.length_b   1.000
_cell.length_c   1.000
_cell.angle_alpha   90.00
_cell.angle_beta   90.00
_cell.angle_gamma   90.00
#
_symmetry.space_group_name_H-M   'P 1'
#
loop_
_entity.id
_entity.type
_entity.pdbx_description
1 polymer ?
#
loop_
_entity_poly.entity_id
_entity_poly.type
_entity_poly.pdbx_seq_one_letter_code
_entity_poly.pdbx_strand_id
1 'polypeptide(L)'
;MRPAAPRRAILALAAVCAIATPLTGCSGTDDDRSGPGPSPRTSSDTEICVALVGYWSKEVFLERPTSGRDFMQKGLSNGQNEILLGAVDAAQKERKRTDTDAALKVLDASVEKGCAERYRNGKPTEGIWREPSSTPPGGGSPSPSP
;
A
#
# COMPACT_ATOMS: atom_id res chain seq x y z
N MET A 1 9.22 -42.34 17.17
CA MET A 1 7.92 -43.02 17.36
C MET A 1 6.82 -41.95 17.42
N ARG A 2 5.82 -42.04 16.55
CA ARG A 2 4.64 -41.13 16.48
C ARG A 2 3.42 -41.88 17.02
N PRO A 3 2.52 -41.26 17.80
CA PRO A 3 1.15 -41.73 17.93
C PRO A 3 0.24 -41.10 16.86
N ALA A 4 -0.70 -41.90 16.38
CA ALA A 4 -1.68 -41.62 15.33
C ALA A 4 -2.96 -40.94 15.86
N ALA A 5 -3.73 -40.38 14.91
CA ALA A 5 -4.91 -39.52 15.04
C ALA A 5 -6.15 -40.14 15.74
N PRO A 6 -7.25 -39.36 15.85
CA PRO A 6 -8.37 -39.68 14.95
C PRO A 6 -9.00 -38.48 14.22
N ARG A 7 -9.43 -38.78 12.99
CA ARG A 7 -10.26 -37.99 12.08
C ARG A 7 -11.71 -37.92 12.58
N ARG A 8 -12.33 -36.74 12.57
CA ARG A 8 -13.79 -36.50 12.55
C ARG A 8 -14.03 -35.12 11.93
N ALA A 9 -15.00 -34.82 11.10
CA ALA A 9 -15.90 -35.56 10.23
C ALA A 9 -16.42 -34.51 9.23
N ILE A 10 -16.61 -34.89 7.98
CA ILE A 10 -17.19 -34.03 6.93
C ILE A 10 -18.69 -33.90 7.22
N LEU A 11 -19.21 -32.68 7.21
CA LEU A 11 -20.64 -32.39 6.99
C LEU A 11 -20.72 -31.36 5.87
N ALA A 12 -21.06 -31.87 4.68
CA ALA A 12 -21.50 -31.10 3.54
C ALA A 12 -23.04 -31.04 3.57
N LEU A 13 -23.61 -29.88 3.22
CA LEU A 13 -24.86 -29.62 2.48
C LEU A 13 -25.26 -28.15 2.80
N ALA A 14 -25.07 -27.18 1.91
CA ALA A 14 -25.82 -26.88 0.69
C ALA A 14 -27.14 -26.12 0.94
N ALA A 15 -27.25 -25.00 0.21
CA ALA A 15 -28.46 -24.29 -0.22
C ALA A 15 -29.30 -23.57 0.85
N VAL A 16 -29.53 -22.26 0.66
CA VAL A 16 -30.89 -21.75 0.38
C VAL A 16 -30.81 -20.39 -0.33
N CYS A 17 -31.71 -20.30 -1.30
CA CYS A 17 -32.04 -19.31 -2.32
C CYS A 17 -31.92 -17.82 -2.00
N ALA A 18 -31.57 -17.11 -3.08
CA ALA A 18 -31.71 -15.69 -3.31
C ALA A 18 -33.12 -15.17 -2.98
N ILE A 19 -33.17 -14.06 -2.25
CA ILE A 19 -34.38 -13.25 -2.07
C ILE A 19 -34.23 -12.07 -3.04
N ALA A 20 -34.88 -12.16 -4.20
CA ALA A 20 -35.06 -11.03 -5.10
C ALA A 20 -36.22 -10.18 -4.55
N THR A 21 -35.92 -9.03 -3.98
CA THR A 21 -36.92 -8.02 -3.62
C THR A 21 -37.21 -7.13 -4.84
N PRO A 22 -38.47 -7.02 -5.30
CA PRO A 22 -38.83 -5.95 -6.22
C PRO A 22 -38.91 -4.66 -5.41
N LEU A 23 -37.94 -3.75 -5.60
CA LEU A 23 -38.09 -2.38 -5.18
C LEU A 23 -39.05 -1.70 -6.16
N THR A 24 -40.33 -1.68 -5.76
CA THR A 24 -41.37 -0.79 -6.28
C THR A 24 -40.84 0.63 -6.38
N GLY A 25 -40.85 1.17 -7.60
CA GLY A 25 -40.57 2.58 -7.86
C GLY A 25 -41.67 3.47 -7.28
N CYS A 26 -41.28 4.40 -6.42
CA CYS A 26 -42.03 5.62 -6.18
C CYS A 26 -41.40 6.74 -7.00
N SER A 27 -42.09 7.15 -8.07
CA SER A 27 -41.87 8.43 -8.72
C SER A 27 -42.41 9.52 -7.81
N GLY A 28 -41.59 9.98 -6.86
CA GLY A 28 -41.81 11.22 -6.13
C GLY A 28 -41.25 12.38 -6.95
N THR A 29 -42.15 13.24 -7.44
CA THR A 29 -41.78 14.50 -8.07
C THR A 29 -41.54 15.52 -6.96
N ASP A 30 -40.32 15.55 -6.44
CA ASP A 30 -39.87 16.63 -5.57
C ASP A 30 -38.88 17.50 -6.36
N ASP A 31 -39.33 18.71 -6.62
CA ASP A 31 -38.58 19.83 -7.18
C ASP A 31 -37.55 20.28 -6.13
N ASP A 32 -36.52 19.45 -5.92
CA ASP A 32 -35.41 19.75 -5.02
C ASP A 32 -34.28 20.34 -5.86
N ARG A 33 -34.00 21.63 -5.64
CA ARG A 33 -32.86 22.36 -6.19
C ARG A 33 -31.57 21.63 -5.78
N SER A 34 -31.18 20.67 -6.61
CA SER A 34 -29.90 19.98 -6.51
C SER A 34 -28.80 20.97 -6.87
N GLY A 35 -28.33 21.73 -5.87
CA GLY A 35 -27.01 22.34 -5.94
C GLY A 35 -25.97 21.23 -6.21
N PRO A 36 -24.87 21.50 -6.92
CA PRO A 36 -23.85 20.49 -7.17
C PRO A 36 -23.42 19.84 -5.85
N GLY A 37 -23.76 18.56 -5.67
CA GLY A 37 -23.26 17.77 -4.55
C GLY A 37 -21.73 17.75 -4.58
N PRO A 38 -21.05 17.68 -3.43
CA PRO A 38 -19.60 17.63 -3.40
C PRO A 38 -19.12 16.45 -4.23
N SER A 39 -18.29 16.72 -5.25
CA SER A 39 -17.71 15.67 -6.08
C SER A 39 -16.79 14.78 -5.23
N PRO A 40 -16.73 13.45 -5.48
CA PRO A 40 -15.80 12.56 -4.80
C PRO A 40 -14.37 13.10 -4.91
N ARG A 41 -13.69 13.32 -3.78
CA ARG A 41 -12.27 13.71 -3.77
C ARG A 41 -11.42 12.46 -3.93
N THR A 42 -10.62 12.42 -4.99
CA THR A 42 -9.58 11.41 -5.15
C THR A 42 -8.44 11.71 -4.17
N SER A 43 -8.05 10.75 -3.34
CA SER A 43 -6.86 10.87 -2.51
C SER A 43 -5.62 11.11 -3.39
N SER A 44 -4.75 12.01 -2.96
CA SER A 44 -3.46 12.26 -3.60
C SER A 44 -2.50 11.07 -3.39
N ASP A 45 -1.50 10.95 -4.27
CA ASP A 45 -0.48 9.89 -4.14
C ASP A 45 0.28 9.97 -2.81
N THR A 46 0.50 11.18 -2.28
CA THR A 46 1.10 11.39 -0.97
C THR A 46 0.22 10.84 0.15
N GLU A 47 -1.09 11.10 0.14
CA GLU A 47 -2.03 10.59 1.15
C GLU A 47 -2.10 9.06 1.12
N ILE A 48 -2.13 8.48 -0.09
CA ILE A 48 -2.10 7.03 -0.28
C ILE A 48 -0.79 6.45 0.28
N CYS A 49 0.35 7.09 0.00
CA CYS A 49 1.65 6.70 0.54
C CYS A 49 1.65 6.71 2.07
N VAL A 50 1.21 7.81 2.70
CA VAL A 50 1.21 7.96 4.16
C VAL A 50 0.33 6.90 4.82
N ALA A 51 -0.86 6.64 4.28
CA ALA A 51 -1.77 5.63 4.81
C ALA A 51 -1.16 4.21 4.73
N LEU A 52 -0.64 3.84 3.56
CA LEU A 52 -0.12 2.48 3.32
C LEU A 52 1.21 2.23 4.05
N VAL A 53 2.16 3.15 3.91
CA VAL A 53 3.49 3.05 4.54
C VAL A 53 3.36 3.17 6.06
N GLY A 54 2.50 4.07 6.55
CA GLY A 54 2.27 4.26 7.98
C GLY A 54 1.70 3.01 8.65
N TYR A 55 0.70 2.38 8.03
CA TYR A 55 0.14 1.12 8.51
C TYR A 55 1.21 0.03 8.65
N TRP A 56 1.95 -0.24 7.57
CA TRP A 56 2.96 -1.30 7.59
C TRP A 56 4.16 -0.97 8.48
N SER A 57 4.53 0.30 8.61
CA SER A 57 5.59 0.73 9.52
C SER A 57 5.22 0.46 10.98
N LYS A 58 3.97 0.73 11.38
CA LYS A 58 3.46 0.43 12.72
C LYS A 58 3.44 -1.08 12.98
N GLU A 59 2.91 -1.86 12.04
CA GLU A 59 2.91 -3.33 12.11
C GLU A 59 4.33 -3.89 12.28
N VAL A 60 5.29 -3.42 11.49
CA VAL A 60 6.69 -3.87 11.56
C VAL A 60 7.38 -3.39 12.86
N PHE A 61 7.03 -2.21 13.36
CA PHE A 61 7.65 -1.65 14.56
C PHE A 61 7.15 -2.30 15.85
N LEU A 62 5.85 -2.62 15.91
CA LEU A 62 5.15 -3.19 17.06
C LEU A 62 5.25 -4.72 17.09
N GLU A 63 5.18 -5.40 15.94
CA GLU A 63 5.31 -6.85 15.87
C GLU A 63 6.72 -7.31 15.51
N ARG A 64 7.24 -8.32 16.22
CA ARG A 64 8.35 -9.17 15.77
C ARG A 64 7.85 -10.61 15.84
N PRO A 65 7.95 -11.52 14.84
CA PRO A 65 8.56 -11.51 13.50
C PRO A 65 7.55 -11.81 12.35
N THR A 66 6.25 -11.71 12.60
CA THR A 66 5.13 -12.07 11.69
C THR A 66 4.95 -11.12 10.51
N SER A 67 5.59 -9.95 10.56
CA SER A 67 5.56 -8.98 9.48
C SER A 67 6.46 -9.36 8.29
N GLY A 68 7.14 -10.52 8.32
CA GLY A 68 8.04 -11.10 7.30
C GLY A 68 7.43 -11.47 5.94
N ARG A 69 6.31 -10.87 5.55
CA ARG A 69 5.89 -10.87 4.14
C ARG A 69 6.79 -9.92 3.36
N ASP A 70 7.20 -10.33 2.17
CA ASP A 70 7.93 -9.46 1.24
C ASP A 70 7.14 -8.17 0.96
N PHE A 71 7.83 -7.05 0.73
CA PHE A 71 7.21 -5.74 0.52
C PHE A 71 6.24 -5.72 -0.66
N MET A 72 6.47 -6.54 -1.69
CA MET A 72 5.53 -6.70 -2.80
C MET A 72 4.19 -7.31 -2.36
N GLN A 73 4.21 -8.26 -1.43
CA GLN A 73 2.98 -8.84 -0.85
C GLN A 73 2.24 -7.87 0.08
N LYS A 74 2.91 -6.78 0.49
CA LYS A 74 2.30 -5.67 1.23
C LYS A 74 1.73 -4.60 0.29
N GLY A 75 1.89 -4.76 -1.02
CA GLY A 75 1.51 -3.77 -2.02
C GLY A 75 2.41 -2.54 -2.02
N LEU A 76 3.60 -2.61 -1.41
CA LEU A 76 4.55 -1.52 -1.38
C LEU A 76 5.38 -1.52 -2.67
N SER A 77 5.60 -0.34 -3.24
CA SER A 77 6.70 -0.13 -4.19
C SER A 77 8.06 -0.16 -3.48
N ASN A 78 9.15 -0.37 -4.21
CA ASN A 78 10.49 -0.39 -3.60
C ASN A 78 10.79 0.91 -2.82
N GLY A 79 10.51 2.07 -3.40
CA GLY A 79 10.76 3.34 -2.70
C GLY A 79 9.81 3.62 -1.53
N GLN A 80 8.60 3.05 -1.52
CA GLN A 80 7.75 3.08 -0.32
C GLN A 80 8.29 2.16 0.78
N ASN A 81 8.87 1.02 0.41
CA ASN A 81 9.54 0.13 1.34
C ASN A 81 10.80 0.78 1.95
N GLU A 82 11.56 1.54 1.17
CA GLU A 82 12.69 2.33 1.69
C GLU A 82 12.26 3.35 2.75
N ILE A 83 11.14 4.06 2.53
CA ILE A 83 10.55 4.96 3.53
C ILE A 83 10.18 4.20 4.80
N LEU A 84 9.51 3.04 4.66
CA LEU A 84 9.13 2.19 5.79
C LEU A 84 10.37 1.80 6.62
N LEU A 85 11.40 1.27 5.97
CA LEU A 85 12.61 0.79 6.64
C LEU A 85 13.32 1.94 7.37
N GLY A 86 13.41 3.11 6.74
CA GLY A 86 13.99 4.31 7.35
C GLY A 86 13.20 4.80 8.58
N ALA A 87 11.86 4.85 8.48
CA ALA A 87 11.00 5.26 9.58
C ALA A 87 11.06 4.30 10.76
N VAL A 88 11.06 2.98 10.50
CA VAL A 88 11.21 1.95 11.54
C VAL A 88 12.57 2.05 12.21
N ASP A 89 13.66 2.25 11.46
CA ASP A 89 15.00 2.44 12.05
C ASP A 89 15.06 3.68 12.95
N ALA A 90 14.53 4.82 12.50
CA ALA A 90 14.45 6.04 13.30
C ALA A 90 13.64 5.83 14.59
N ALA A 91 12.48 5.18 14.50
CA ALA A 91 11.64 4.85 15.65
C ALA A 91 12.34 3.88 16.61
N GLN A 92 13.07 2.87 16.11
CA GLN A 92 13.85 1.96 16.95
C GLN A 92 14.95 2.68 17.72
N LYS A 93 15.61 3.67 17.09
CA LYS A 93 16.60 4.53 17.75
C LYS A 93 15.95 5.37 18.85
N GLU A 94 14.79 5.94 18.58
CA GLU A 94 14.06 6.74 19.56
C GLU A 94 13.58 5.88 20.74
N ARG A 95 13.01 4.70 20.49
CA ARG A 95 12.55 3.78 21.55
C ARG A 95 13.65 3.38 22.53
N LYS A 96 14.90 3.29 22.05
CA LYS A 96 16.06 3.00 22.91
C LYS A 96 16.43 4.17 23.82
N ARG A 97 16.07 5.40 23.44
CA ARG A 97 16.40 6.64 24.17
C ARG A 97 15.29 7.07 25.11
N THR A 98 14.04 6.87 24.71
CA THR A 98 12.85 7.38 25.40
C THR A 98 11.89 6.23 25.68
N ASP A 99 10.77 6.18 24.97
CA ASP A 99 9.70 5.20 25.14
C ASP A 99 9.03 4.86 23.80
N THR A 100 8.10 3.91 23.84
CA THR A 100 7.39 3.44 22.65
C THR A 100 6.48 4.52 22.04
N ASP A 101 5.89 5.40 22.86
CA ASP A 101 4.95 6.42 22.38
C ASP A 101 5.69 7.55 21.65
N ALA A 102 6.82 7.99 22.20
CA ALA A 102 7.74 8.91 21.54
C ALA A 102 8.26 8.33 20.22
N ALA A 103 8.62 7.04 20.21
CA ALA A 103 9.06 6.36 19.00
C ALA A 103 7.97 6.28 17.92
N LEU A 104 6.71 6.04 18.30
CA LEU A 104 5.58 6.05 17.36
C LEU A 104 5.35 7.43 16.74
N LYS A 105 5.55 8.52 17.50
CA LYS A 105 5.51 9.88 16.95
C LYS A 105 6.63 10.13 15.95
N VAL A 106 7.85 9.66 16.24
CA VAL A 106 8.99 9.73 15.31
C VAL A 106 8.71 8.90 14.05
N LEU A 107 8.11 7.73 14.19
CA LEU A 107 7.70 6.89 13.07
C LEU A 107 6.73 7.63 12.14
N ASP A 108 5.64 8.17 12.69
CA ASP A 108 4.61 8.88 11.92
C ASP A 108 5.20 10.11 11.20
N ALA A 109 5.96 10.94 11.91
CA ALA A 109 6.60 12.11 11.31
C ALA A 109 7.61 11.74 10.20
N SER A 110 8.33 10.63 10.36
CA SER A 110 9.29 10.14 9.36
C SER A 110 8.57 9.64 8.11
N VAL A 111 7.44 8.94 8.26
CA VAL A 111 6.61 8.49 7.14
C VAL A 111 6.02 9.67 6.38
N GLU A 112 5.43 10.64 7.09
CA GLU A 112 4.87 11.84 6.48
C GLU A 112 5.92 12.60 5.68
N LYS A 113 7.10 12.84 6.26
CA LYS A 113 8.21 13.51 5.58
C LYS A 113 8.68 12.73 4.35
N GLY A 114 8.91 11.42 4.48
CA GLY A 114 9.40 10.59 3.37
C GLY A 114 8.42 10.50 2.21
N CYS A 115 7.12 10.36 2.49
CA CYS A 115 6.08 10.38 1.46
C CYS A 115 5.93 11.77 0.83
N ALA A 116 5.98 12.85 1.60
CA ALA A 116 5.94 14.21 1.06
C ALA A 116 7.13 14.49 0.13
N GLU A 117 8.33 14.05 0.51
CA GLU A 117 9.54 14.21 -0.31
C GLU A 117 9.47 13.39 -1.60
N ARG A 118 9.07 12.11 -1.51
CA ARG A 118 8.99 11.20 -2.67
C ARG A 118 8.04 11.71 -3.76
N TYR A 119 6.91 12.29 -3.37
CA TYR A 119 5.85 12.70 -4.28
C TYR A 119 5.82 14.22 -4.54
N ARG A 120 6.83 14.96 -4.07
CA ARG A 120 6.91 16.43 -4.23
C ARG A 120 6.83 16.89 -5.70
N ASN A 121 7.31 16.05 -6.61
CA ASN A 121 7.34 16.30 -8.06
C ASN A 121 6.30 15.46 -8.83
N GLY A 122 5.28 14.93 -8.13
CA GLY A 122 4.30 14.00 -8.69
C GLY A 122 4.70 12.52 -8.53
N LYS A 123 3.93 11.63 -9.17
CA LYS A 123 4.16 10.19 -9.12
C LYS A 123 5.54 9.85 -9.70
N PRO A 124 6.40 9.10 -8.97
CA PRO A 124 7.66 8.62 -9.52
C PRO A 124 7.44 7.88 -10.84
N THR A 125 8.16 8.26 -11.89
CA THR A 125 8.12 7.63 -13.22
C THR A 125 9.00 6.39 -13.31
N GLU A 126 9.82 6.14 -12.29
CA GLU A 126 10.56 4.89 -12.11
C GLU A 126 9.55 3.73 -12.15
N GLY A 127 9.62 2.88 -13.17
CA GLY A 127 8.74 1.72 -13.30
C GLY A 127 8.77 0.84 -12.06
N ILE A 128 7.68 0.12 -11.79
CA ILE A 128 7.65 -0.92 -10.72
C ILE A 128 8.72 -2.00 -11.01
N TRP A 129 9.14 -2.10 -12.27
CA TRP A 129 10.30 -2.84 -12.75
C TRP A 129 11.27 -1.86 -13.43
N ARG A 130 12.58 -2.05 -13.23
CA ARG A 130 13.60 -1.37 -14.03
C ARG A 130 13.51 -1.94 -15.46
N GLU A 131 13.01 -1.18 -16.43
CA GLU A 131 13.16 -1.56 -17.83
C GLU A 131 14.67 -1.62 -18.13
N PRO A 132 15.20 -2.73 -18.70
CA PRO A 132 16.56 -2.71 -19.21
C PRO A 132 16.61 -1.59 -20.24
N SER A 133 17.52 -0.63 -20.03
CA SER A 133 17.72 0.57 -20.84
C SER A 133 17.35 0.33 -22.29
N SER A 134 16.28 0.98 -22.75
CA SER A 134 15.96 1.13 -24.17
C SER A 134 17.01 2.04 -24.79
N THR A 135 18.23 1.51 -24.95
CA THR A 135 19.23 2.07 -25.86
C THR A 135 18.59 2.04 -27.25
N PRO A 136 18.37 3.20 -27.91
CA PRO A 136 17.87 3.20 -29.28
C PRO A 136 18.91 2.49 -30.17
N PRO A 137 18.53 1.57 -31.06
CA PRO A 137 19.45 1.08 -32.06
C PRO A 137 19.59 2.18 -33.12
N GLY A 138 20.66 2.97 -33.06
CA GLY A 138 20.91 3.94 -34.12
C GLY A 138 22.10 4.86 -33.91
N GLY A 139 23.19 4.58 -34.61
CA GLY A 139 24.26 5.55 -34.85
C GLY A 139 25.46 4.89 -35.52
N GLY A 140 25.53 4.99 -36.84
CA GLY A 140 26.49 4.29 -37.69
C GLY A 140 27.98 4.66 -37.51
N SER A 141 28.79 3.90 -38.25
CA SER A 141 30.24 3.79 -38.33
C SER A 141 31.04 5.10 -38.43
N PRO A 142 32.39 5.00 -38.32
CA PRO A 142 33.13 5.07 -39.59
C PRO A 142 34.19 3.96 -39.75
N SER A 143 34.28 3.45 -40.97
CA SER A 143 35.40 2.65 -41.46
C SER A 143 36.72 3.42 -41.37
N PRO A 144 37.85 2.78 -41.03
CA PRO A 144 39.16 3.38 -41.23
C PRO A 144 39.71 3.05 -42.63
N SER A 145 40.18 4.08 -43.33
CA SER A 145 41.15 4.02 -44.44
C SER A 145 41.86 5.39 -44.46
N PRO A 146 43.08 5.53 -45.01
CA PRO A 146 43.88 4.57 -45.77
C PRO A 146 44.93 3.78 -44.97
#